data_AF-A0A5K0ZXD3-F1
#
_entry.id   AF-A0A5K0ZXD3-F1
#
_cell.length_a   1.000
_cell.length_b   1.000
_cell.length_c   1.000
_cell.angle_alpha   90.00
_cell.angle_beta   90.00
_cell.angle_gamma   90.00
#
_symmetry.space_group_name_H-M   'P 1'
#
loop_
_entity.id
_entity.type
_entity.pdbx_description
1 polymer ?
#
loop_
_entity_poly.entity_id
_entity_poly.type
_entity_poly.pdbx_seq_one_letter_code
_entity_poly.pdbx_strand_id
1 'polypeptide(L)'
;MAAMATFTSSLSSKLPTIQDHSSSFHGIPFPSSSSSSVRLLPVKATPSHLSISASGASPKYDINSFTFDPIKESIVSREMTRRYMMDMITYADTDVVVVGAGSAGLSCAYELSKNPNVRVAIVEQSVSPGGGAWLGGQLFSAMVVRKPAHLFLDELGVPYDEQDNYVVIKHAALFTSTIMSKLLARPNVKLFNAVAAEDLIVKGGRVAGVVTNWALVSMNHDTQSCMDPNVMEAKVVVSSCGHDGPFGATGVKRLKDIKMIDEVPGMKALDMNAAEDAIVRLTREVVPGMIVTGMEVAEIDGAPRM
;
A
#
# COMPACT_ATOMS: atom_id res chain seq x y z
N MET A 1 2.36 26.68 -71.33
CA MET A 1 2.76 27.95 -70.68
C MET A 1 3.42 27.56 -69.36
N ALA A 2 4.72 27.75 -69.17
CA ALA A 2 5.35 29.03 -68.80
C ALA A 2 4.81 29.51 -67.42
N ALA A 3 5.61 29.69 -66.36
CA ALA A 3 7.08 29.75 -66.29
C ALA A 3 7.67 29.18 -64.97
N MET A 4 9.00 28.95 -64.98
CA MET A 4 9.87 28.90 -63.79
C MET A 4 9.83 30.26 -63.04
N ALA A 5 10.37 30.48 -61.83
CA ALA A 5 11.75 30.20 -61.41
C ALA A 5 11.95 30.51 -59.89
N THR A 6 12.61 29.63 -59.10
CA THR A 6 14.03 29.74 -58.61
C THR A 6 14.23 30.55 -57.29
N PHE A 7 15.20 30.28 -56.40
CA PHE A 7 16.25 29.23 -56.30
C PHE A 7 16.87 29.15 -54.87
N THR A 8 17.51 28.01 -54.55
CA THR A 8 18.65 27.81 -53.59
C THR A 8 18.41 28.13 -52.09
N SER A 9 19.08 27.54 -51.09
CA SER A 9 20.31 26.71 -50.96
C SER A 9 20.18 25.81 -49.69
N SER A 10 20.97 24.77 -49.37
CA SER A 10 22.02 23.94 -50.03
C SER A 10 22.16 22.59 -49.24
N LEU A 11 23.20 21.78 -49.49
CA LEU A 11 23.51 20.54 -48.75
C LEU A 11 24.58 20.77 -47.65
N SER A 12 24.49 20.02 -46.54
CA SER A 12 25.58 19.13 -46.11
C SER A 12 25.09 18.09 -45.09
N SER A 13 25.61 16.87 -45.18
CA SER A 13 25.28 15.73 -44.31
C SER A 13 26.32 15.53 -43.20
N LYS A 14 25.86 15.04 -42.04
CA LYS A 14 26.59 14.16 -41.10
C LYS A 14 25.64 13.73 -39.96
N LEU A 15 25.48 12.42 -39.76
CA LEU A 15 24.84 11.89 -38.56
C LEU A 15 25.78 12.04 -37.34
N PRO A 16 25.22 12.24 -36.14
CA PRO A 16 25.83 11.74 -34.91
C PRO A 16 25.03 10.58 -34.29
N THR A 17 25.79 9.67 -33.71
CA THR A 17 25.40 8.44 -33.01
C THR A 17 24.46 8.69 -31.82
N ILE A 18 23.60 7.71 -31.52
CA ILE A 18 22.78 7.69 -30.30
C ILE A 18 23.68 7.39 -29.08
N GLN A 19 23.65 8.26 -28.07
CA GLN A 19 24.14 7.94 -26.72
C GLN A 19 23.36 8.74 -25.64
N ASP A 20 22.76 7.98 -24.72
CA ASP A 20 22.35 8.24 -23.34
C ASP A 20 21.82 9.61 -22.85
N HIS A 21 20.60 9.53 -22.30
CA HIS A 21 20.14 10.15 -21.06
C HIS A 21 20.45 11.64 -20.79
N SER A 22 19.59 12.54 -21.29
CA SER A 22 19.10 13.67 -20.48
C SER A 22 17.70 14.14 -20.88
N SER A 23 16.68 13.82 -20.07
CA SER A 23 15.39 14.51 -20.12
C SER A 23 15.43 15.73 -19.19
N SER A 24 15.69 16.91 -19.76
CA SER A 24 15.87 18.16 -19.04
C SER A 24 14.56 18.81 -18.56
N PHE A 25 13.80 18.06 -17.74
CA PHE A 25 12.79 18.68 -16.87
C PHE A 25 13.49 19.64 -15.90
N HIS A 26 13.05 20.90 -15.88
CA HIS A 26 13.65 21.95 -15.06
C HIS A 26 13.30 21.78 -13.58
N GLY A 27 14.02 20.90 -12.90
CA GLY A 27 14.01 20.72 -11.45
C GLY A 27 15.42 20.51 -10.93
N ILE A 28 15.86 21.34 -9.98
CA ILE A 28 17.18 21.20 -9.35
C ILE A 28 17.15 19.99 -8.40
N PRO A 29 18.10 19.05 -8.47
CA PRO A 29 18.20 17.96 -7.51
C PRO A 29 18.61 18.49 -6.13
N PHE A 30 17.93 18.05 -5.06
CA PHE A 30 18.42 18.25 -3.70
C PHE A 30 19.41 17.14 -3.31
N PRO A 31 20.47 17.44 -2.55
CA PRO A 31 21.43 16.43 -2.10
C PRO A 31 20.80 15.48 -1.07
N SER A 32 21.07 14.18 -1.22
CA SER A 32 20.70 13.15 -0.26
C SER A 32 21.52 13.29 1.03
N SER A 33 20.83 13.28 2.18
CA SER A 33 21.49 13.27 3.49
C SER A 33 22.07 11.88 3.79
N SER A 34 23.34 11.85 4.22
CA SER A 34 24.06 10.63 4.57
C SER A 34 23.50 9.99 5.85
N SER A 35 23.18 8.69 5.78
CA SER A 35 22.73 7.92 6.94
C SER A 35 23.90 7.62 7.89
N SER A 36 23.77 8.05 9.14
CA SER A 36 24.69 7.67 10.22
C SER A 36 24.10 6.51 11.01
N SER A 37 24.71 5.32 10.90
CA SER A 37 24.24 4.10 11.56
C SER A 37 24.51 4.13 13.07
N VAL A 38 23.44 4.18 13.88
CA VAL A 38 23.52 4.01 15.34
C VAL A 38 23.22 2.55 15.70
N ARG A 39 24.16 1.90 16.36
CA ARG A 39 24.07 0.49 16.79
C ARG A 39 23.47 0.41 18.18
N LEU A 40 22.29 -0.21 18.32
CA LEU A 40 21.64 -0.44 19.61
C LEU A 40 22.00 -1.82 20.17
N LEU A 41 22.20 -1.90 21.49
CA LEU A 41 22.35 -3.14 22.26
C LEU A 41 21.18 -3.25 23.25
N PRO A 42 20.69 -4.48 23.56
CA PRO A 42 19.49 -4.65 24.37
C PRO A 42 19.77 -4.48 25.87
N VAL A 43 18.87 -3.80 26.57
CA VAL A 43 18.86 -3.67 28.03
C VAL A 43 17.61 -4.37 28.57
N LYS A 44 17.78 -5.27 29.55
CA LYS A 44 16.67 -5.92 30.25
C LYS A 44 15.88 -4.91 31.10
N ALA A 45 14.55 -4.99 31.04
CA ALA A 45 13.68 -4.14 31.83
C ALA A 45 13.54 -4.63 33.28
N THR A 46 13.69 -3.71 34.22
CA THR A 46 13.12 -3.75 35.58
C THR A 46 12.14 -2.58 35.72
N PRO A 47 11.10 -2.67 36.58
CA PRO A 47 10.03 -1.69 36.61
C PRO A 47 10.49 -0.36 37.25
N SER A 48 10.99 0.56 36.43
CA SER A 48 11.25 1.95 36.81
C SER A 48 10.04 2.82 36.55
N HIS A 49 9.66 3.62 37.55
CA HIS A 49 8.64 4.65 37.41
C HIS A 49 9.06 5.63 36.30
N LEU A 50 8.34 5.64 35.17
CA LEU A 50 8.63 6.56 34.07
C LEU A 50 8.20 7.98 34.42
N SER A 51 9.06 8.71 35.14
CA SER A 51 9.02 10.16 35.16
C SER A 51 9.37 10.68 33.76
N ILE A 52 8.35 11.05 32.98
CA ILE A 52 8.54 11.70 31.68
C ILE A 52 9.04 13.13 31.95
N SER A 53 10.34 13.25 32.20
CA SER A 53 11.04 14.53 32.20
C SER A 53 11.08 15.03 30.77
N ALA A 54 10.08 15.82 30.40
CA ALA A 54 10.12 16.58 29.17
C ALA A 54 11.33 17.52 29.23
N SER A 55 12.41 17.15 28.54
CA SER A 55 13.55 18.04 28.27
C SER A 55 13.09 19.10 27.27
N GLY A 56 12.28 20.03 27.78
CA GLY A 56 11.59 21.05 27.02
C GLY A 56 12.56 22.10 26.50
N ALA A 57 13.21 21.81 25.37
CA ALA A 57 13.58 22.87 24.45
C ALA A 57 12.28 23.58 24.04
N SER A 58 12.10 24.83 24.48
CA SER A 58 10.97 25.64 24.06
C SER A 58 10.86 25.62 22.53
N PRO A 59 9.65 25.49 21.95
CA PRO A 59 9.50 25.52 20.50
C PRO A 59 10.15 26.78 19.92
N LYS A 60 10.80 26.66 18.76
CA LYS A 60 11.47 27.79 18.07
C LYS A 60 10.50 28.81 17.46
N TYR A 61 9.25 28.83 17.93
CA TYR A 61 8.17 29.71 17.53
C TYR A 61 7.37 30.07 18.80
N ASP A 62 6.92 31.32 18.89
CA ASP A 62 5.92 31.72 19.87
C ASP A 62 4.53 31.53 19.24
N ILE A 63 3.65 30.79 19.91
CA ILE A 63 2.27 30.58 19.46
C ILE A 63 1.45 31.89 19.48
N ASN A 64 1.82 32.84 20.34
CA ASN A 64 1.14 34.14 20.48
C ASN A 64 1.58 35.15 19.40
N SER A 65 2.69 34.89 18.71
CA SER A 65 3.20 35.72 17.60
C SER A 65 3.55 34.87 16.36
N PHE A 66 2.82 33.77 16.17
CA PHE A 66 3.11 32.81 15.10
C PHE A 66 2.80 33.39 13.72
N THR A 67 3.65 33.13 12.73
CA THR A 67 3.41 33.47 11.32
C THR A 67 4.10 32.43 10.44
N PHE A 68 3.40 31.93 9.42
CA PHE A 68 3.99 31.06 8.40
C PHE A 68 4.73 31.91 7.35
N ASP A 69 5.79 31.33 6.76
CA ASP A 69 6.41 31.90 5.57
C ASP A 69 5.41 31.99 4.40
N PRO A 70 5.51 33.02 3.54
CA PRO A 70 4.57 33.23 2.44
C PRO A 70 4.69 32.15 1.36
N ILE A 71 3.54 31.71 0.84
CA ILE A 71 3.43 30.70 -0.24
C ILE A 71 2.40 31.13 -1.29
N LYS A 72 2.40 30.48 -2.46
CA LYS A 72 1.37 30.61 -3.49
C LYS A 72 0.66 29.28 -3.70
N GLU A 73 -0.64 29.31 -3.95
CA GLU A 73 -1.52 28.16 -4.18
C GLU A 73 -1.02 27.29 -5.34
N SER A 74 -0.55 27.94 -6.42
CA SER A 74 0.03 27.26 -7.58
C SER A 74 1.34 26.51 -7.30
N ILE A 75 2.05 26.83 -6.20
CA ILE A 75 3.22 26.04 -5.76
C ILE A 75 2.72 24.74 -5.11
N VAL A 76 1.73 24.83 -4.21
CA VAL A 76 1.14 23.67 -3.52
C VAL A 76 0.53 22.68 -4.53
N SER A 77 -0.26 23.17 -5.49
CA SER A 77 -0.80 22.35 -6.58
C SER A 77 0.31 21.63 -7.37
N ARG A 78 1.35 22.35 -7.80
CA ARG A 78 2.48 21.76 -8.56
C ARG A 78 3.26 20.73 -7.75
N GLU A 79 3.47 20.96 -6.45
CA GLU A 79 4.15 19.99 -5.59
C GLU A 79 3.37 18.67 -5.49
N MET A 80 2.07 18.73 -5.21
CA MET A 80 1.22 17.54 -5.12
C MET A 80 1.15 16.80 -6.46
N THR A 81 0.82 17.51 -7.56
CA THR A 81 0.70 16.91 -8.89
C THR A 81 2.02 16.31 -9.37
N ARG A 82 3.16 17.00 -9.18
CA ARG A 82 4.46 16.47 -9.62
C ARG A 82 4.82 15.20 -8.87
N ARG A 83 4.65 15.17 -7.54
CA ARG A 83 4.98 13.99 -6.71
C ARG A 83 4.10 12.80 -7.09
N TYR A 84 2.78 12.99 -7.12
CA TYR A 84 1.83 11.93 -7.45
C TYR A 84 2.04 11.39 -8.89
N MET A 85 2.33 12.26 -9.85
CA MET A 85 2.64 11.83 -11.23
C MET A 85 3.96 11.05 -11.32
N MET A 86 4.99 11.42 -10.55
CA MET A 86 6.24 10.65 -10.49
C MET A 86 6.04 9.29 -9.80
N ASP A 87 5.17 9.22 -8.78
CA ASP A 87 4.76 7.96 -8.18
C ASP A 87 4.03 7.08 -9.22
N MET A 88 3.05 7.62 -9.96
CA MET A 88 2.35 6.90 -11.02
C MET A 88 3.30 6.37 -12.10
N ILE A 89 4.24 7.19 -12.58
CA ILE A 89 5.24 6.77 -13.58
C ILE A 89 6.13 5.65 -13.01
N THR A 90 6.58 5.79 -11.76
CA THR A 90 7.49 4.84 -11.11
C THR A 90 6.83 3.49 -10.84
N TYR A 91 5.56 3.49 -10.42
CA TYR A 91 4.84 2.29 -10.00
C TYR A 91 3.95 1.68 -11.10
N ALA A 92 3.86 2.27 -12.30
CA ALA A 92 3.17 1.67 -13.46
C ALA A 92 3.72 0.28 -13.85
N ASP A 93 5.00 0.02 -13.54
CA ASP A 93 5.64 -1.30 -13.52
C ASP A 93 6.35 -1.46 -12.18
N THR A 94 5.84 -2.34 -11.31
CA THR A 94 6.32 -2.54 -9.93
C THR A 94 6.65 -4.01 -9.62
N ASP A 95 7.39 -4.25 -8.54
CA ASP A 95 7.72 -5.62 -8.11
C ASP A 95 6.49 -6.30 -7.48
N VAL A 96 5.84 -5.63 -6.54
CA VAL A 96 4.62 -6.12 -5.89
C VAL A 96 3.53 -5.05 -5.85
N VAL A 97 2.28 -5.47 -6.09
CA VAL A 97 1.06 -4.74 -5.75
C VAL A 97 0.35 -5.46 -4.62
N VAL A 98 0.05 -4.76 -3.52
CA VAL A 98 -0.83 -5.24 -2.44
C VAL A 98 -2.18 -4.55 -2.58
N VAL A 99 -3.25 -5.32 -2.75
CA VAL A 99 -4.62 -4.80 -2.88
C VAL A 99 -5.33 -4.91 -1.53
N GLY A 100 -5.81 -3.77 -1.02
CA GLY A 100 -6.36 -3.61 0.32
C GLY A 100 -5.28 -3.33 1.37
N ALA A 101 -5.39 -2.20 2.06
CA ALA A 101 -4.53 -1.80 3.16
C ALA A 101 -5.16 -2.15 4.53
N GLY A 102 -5.83 -3.31 4.63
CA GLY A 102 -6.27 -3.89 5.90
C GLY A 102 -5.09 -4.42 6.74
N SER A 103 -5.37 -4.98 7.92
CA SER A 103 -4.33 -5.55 8.80
C SER A 103 -3.43 -6.58 8.09
N ALA A 104 -4.00 -7.48 7.29
CA ALA A 104 -3.24 -8.48 6.52
C ALA A 104 -2.38 -7.83 5.42
N GLY A 105 -2.95 -6.92 4.62
CA GLY A 105 -2.23 -6.21 3.56
C GLY A 105 -1.10 -5.31 4.09
N LEU A 106 -1.34 -4.56 5.16
CA LEU A 106 -0.32 -3.77 5.85
C LEU A 106 0.79 -4.66 6.42
N SER A 107 0.45 -5.83 6.98
CA SER A 107 1.44 -6.78 7.51
C SER A 107 2.28 -7.40 6.39
N CYS A 108 1.66 -7.80 5.27
CA CYS A 108 2.37 -8.31 4.11
C CYS A 108 3.29 -7.25 3.49
N ALA A 109 2.79 -6.03 3.26
CA ALA A 109 3.59 -4.92 2.77
C ALA A 109 4.74 -4.57 3.71
N TYR A 110 4.52 -4.63 5.04
CA TYR A 110 5.55 -4.44 6.06
C TYR A 110 6.59 -5.57 6.07
N GLU A 111 6.22 -6.81 5.76
CA GLU A 111 7.22 -7.88 5.61
C GLU A 111 8.04 -7.68 4.33
N LEU A 112 7.37 -7.57 3.18
CA LEU A 112 8.01 -7.50 1.87
C LEU A 112 8.98 -6.31 1.74
N SER A 113 8.58 -5.12 2.21
CA SER A 113 9.40 -3.92 2.11
C SER A 113 10.59 -3.88 3.09
N LYS A 114 10.80 -4.91 3.94
CA LYS A 114 12.06 -5.08 4.70
C LYS A 114 13.24 -5.29 3.76
N ASN A 115 13.01 -5.88 2.59
CA ASN A 115 13.97 -5.89 1.49
C ASN A 115 13.85 -4.55 0.73
N PRO A 116 14.86 -3.65 0.81
CA PRO A 116 14.78 -2.34 0.18
C PRO A 116 14.79 -2.39 -1.36
N ASN A 117 15.12 -3.55 -1.94
CA ASN A 117 15.16 -3.76 -3.39
C ASN A 117 13.81 -4.18 -3.99
N VAL A 118 12.77 -4.38 -3.17
CA VAL A 118 11.42 -4.72 -3.62
C VAL A 118 10.56 -3.46 -3.55
N ARG A 119 10.05 -2.98 -4.70
CA ARG A 119 9.08 -1.90 -4.74
C ARG A 119 7.67 -2.43 -4.46
N VAL A 120 7.01 -1.82 -3.47
CA VAL A 120 5.67 -2.24 -3.00
C VAL A 120 4.68 -1.10 -3.24
N ALA A 121 3.82 -1.26 -4.24
CA ALA A 121 2.61 -0.46 -4.36
C ALA A 121 1.51 -1.04 -3.46
N ILE A 122 0.75 -0.19 -2.78
CA ILE A 122 -0.43 -0.57 -2.01
C ILE A 122 -1.62 0.18 -2.61
N VAL A 123 -2.62 -0.55 -3.11
CA VAL A 123 -3.84 -0.01 -3.69
C VAL A 123 -4.96 -0.16 -2.66
N GLU A 124 -5.53 0.96 -2.21
CA GLU A 124 -6.59 1.01 -1.20
C GLU A 124 -7.74 1.88 -1.69
N GLN A 125 -8.94 1.29 -1.76
CA GLN A 125 -10.13 1.93 -2.30
C GLN A 125 -10.73 2.98 -1.34
N SER A 126 -10.58 2.79 -0.03
CA SER A 126 -10.90 3.80 0.97
C SER A 126 -9.94 4.99 0.93
N VAL A 127 -10.43 6.18 1.32
CA VAL A 127 -9.55 7.32 1.63
C VAL A 127 -8.66 7.00 2.84
N SER A 128 -9.23 6.31 3.84
CA SER A 128 -8.52 5.86 5.05
C SER A 128 -8.07 4.39 4.93
N PRO A 129 -6.76 4.10 4.87
CA PRO A 129 -6.25 2.74 5.03
C PRO A 129 -6.49 2.18 6.44
N GLY A 130 -6.21 0.89 6.65
CA GLY A 130 -6.39 0.15 7.90
C GLY A 130 -7.53 -0.86 7.86
N GLY A 131 -8.46 -0.74 6.91
CA GLY A 131 -9.63 -1.61 6.78
C GLY A 131 -10.41 -1.73 8.09
N GLY A 132 -10.80 -2.96 8.47
CA GLY A 132 -11.51 -3.22 9.73
C GLY A 132 -10.68 -3.04 11.01
N ALA A 133 -9.34 -2.88 10.91
CA ALA A 133 -8.44 -2.90 12.07
C ALA A 133 -8.38 -1.58 12.88
N TRP A 134 -9.40 -0.72 12.75
CA TRP A 134 -9.55 0.47 13.59
C TRP A 134 -10.26 0.19 14.91
N LEU A 135 -11.04 -0.89 14.98
CA LEU A 135 -11.85 -1.29 16.13
C LEU A 135 -11.67 -2.79 16.42
N GLY A 136 -12.11 -3.21 17.60
CA GLY A 136 -12.43 -4.61 17.90
C GLY A 136 -13.89 -4.93 17.55
N GLY A 137 -14.41 -6.01 18.15
CA GLY A 137 -15.80 -6.41 17.96
C GLY A 137 -16.81 -5.36 18.47
N GLN A 138 -17.96 -5.26 17.80
CA GLN A 138 -19.11 -4.45 18.24
C GLN A 138 -18.80 -2.97 18.57
N LEU A 139 -17.90 -2.35 17.81
CA LEU A 139 -17.41 -0.98 18.00
C LEU A 139 -16.58 -0.73 19.29
N PHE A 140 -16.19 -1.78 20.01
CA PHE A 140 -15.24 -1.67 21.12
C PHE A 140 -13.81 -1.44 20.62
N SER A 141 -12.93 -0.95 21.50
CA SER A 141 -11.58 -0.52 21.11
C SER A 141 -10.53 -1.64 21.06
N ALA A 142 -10.56 -2.57 22.02
CA ALA A 142 -9.46 -3.51 22.27
C ALA A 142 -9.25 -4.50 21.12
N MET A 143 -7.99 -4.80 20.81
CA MET A 143 -7.59 -5.81 19.82
C MET A 143 -6.93 -6.98 20.52
N VAL A 144 -7.59 -8.14 20.50
CA VAL A 144 -7.09 -9.40 21.05
C VAL A 144 -6.24 -10.10 19.98
N VAL A 145 -5.07 -10.59 20.37
CA VAL A 145 -4.13 -11.27 19.47
C VAL A 145 -3.62 -12.55 20.15
N ARG A 146 -3.93 -13.72 19.58
CA ARG A 146 -3.46 -15.02 20.11
C ARG A 146 -1.94 -15.18 19.97
N LYS A 147 -1.31 -15.89 20.90
CA LYS A 147 0.10 -16.28 20.76
C LYS A 147 0.20 -17.37 19.67
N PRO A 148 1.26 -17.36 18.83
CA PRO A 148 2.49 -16.59 18.96
C PRO A 148 2.51 -15.19 18.29
N ALA A 149 1.39 -14.67 17.74
CA ALA A 149 1.42 -13.43 16.95
C ALA A 149 1.86 -12.16 17.72
N HIS A 150 1.90 -12.18 19.06
CA HIS A 150 2.56 -11.15 19.87
C HIS A 150 4.02 -10.85 19.48
N LEU A 151 4.77 -11.83 18.95
CA LEU A 151 6.15 -11.62 18.48
C LEU A 151 6.24 -10.60 17.32
N PHE A 152 5.18 -10.48 16.52
CA PHE A 152 5.09 -9.45 15.49
C PHE A 152 4.78 -8.07 16.09
N LEU A 153 4.04 -8.02 17.20
CA LEU A 153 3.81 -6.78 17.95
C LEU A 153 5.10 -6.27 18.60
N ASP A 154 5.95 -7.18 19.11
CA ASP A 154 7.29 -6.85 19.61
C ASP A 154 8.16 -6.21 18.52
N GLU A 155 8.18 -6.78 17.30
CA GLU A 155 8.92 -6.22 16.17
C GLU A 155 8.40 -4.83 15.77
N LEU A 156 7.07 -4.66 15.80
CA LEU A 156 6.41 -3.39 15.57
C LEU A 156 6.56 -2.41 16.74
N GLY A 157 6.96 -2.86 17.93
CA GLY A 157 7.01 -2.03 19.15
C GLY A 157 5.63 -1.58 19.61
N VAL A 158 4.59 -2.38 19.37
CA VAL A 158 3.21 -2.11 19.80
C VAL A 158 3.00 -2.70 21.19
N PRO A 159 2.77 -1.88 22.23
CA PRO A 159 2.57 -2.39 23.59
C PRO A 159 1.21 -3.09 23.73
N TYR A 160 1.20 -4.15 24.52
CA TYR A 160 0.04 -4.98 24.82
C TYR A 160 0.04 -5.43 26.28
N ASP A 161 -1.14 -5.77 26.80
CA ASP A 161 -1.29 -6.45 28.08
C ASP A 161 -1.21 -7.97 27.85
N GLU A 162 -0.27 -8.65 28.49
CA GLU A 162 -0.07 -10.09 28.32
C GLU A 162 -1.10 -10.90 29.13
N GLN A 163 -1.62 -11.97 28.52
CA GLN A 163 -2.44 -13.02 29.14
C GLN A 163 -1.82 -14.38 28.80
N ASP A 164 -2.36 -15.49 29.32
CA ASP A 164 -1.75 -16.82 29.16
C ASP A 164 -1.46 -17.21 27.70
N ASN A 165 -2.52 -17.28 26.88
CA ASN A 165 -2.48 -17.77 25.49
C ASN A 165 -2.70 -16.67 24.44
N TYR A 166 -2.86 -15.42 24.86
CA TYR A 166 -3.12 -14.27 24.00
C TYR A 166 -2.56 -12.98 24.64
N VAL A 167 -2.62 -11.89 23.90
CA VAL A 167 -2.29 -10.54 24.38
C VAL A 167 -3.38 -9.57 23.94
N VAL A 168 -3.50 -8.43 24.62
CA VAL A 168 -4.52 -7.42 24.33
C VAL A 168 -3.87 -6.07 24.08
N ILE A 169 -4.04 -5.55 22.86
CA ILE A 169 -3.62 -4.19 22.52
C ILE A 169 -4.76 -3.26 22.95
N LYS A 170 -4.44 -2.24 23.76
CA LYS A 170 -5.43 -1.31 24.37
C LYS A 170 -6.43 -0.70 23.37
N HIS A 171 -6.01 -0.53 22.12
CA HIS A 171 -6.88 -0.12 21.02
C HIS A 171 -6.34 -0.66 19.69
N ALA A 172 -7.21 -1.24 18.85
CA ALA A 172 -6.91 -1.66 17.48
C ALA A 172 -6.19 -0.58 16.64
N ALA A 173 -6.64 0.68 16.75
CA ALA A 173 -6.00 1.85 16.17
C ALA A 173 -4.51 2.01 16.51
N LEU A 174 -4.04 1.53 17.68
CA LEU A 174 -2.63 1.61 18.06
C LEU A 174 -1.77 0.68 17.21
N PHE A 175 -2.22 -0.55 16.96
CA PHE A 175 -1.56 -1.46 16.01
C PHE A 175 -1.53 -0.84 14.61
N THR A 176 -2.71 -0.47 14.10
CA THR A 176 -2.92 -0.04 12.72
C THR A 176 -2.16 1.25 12.39
N SER A 177 -2.18 2.25 13.27
CA SER A 177 -1.39 3.48 13.08
C SER A 177 0.12 3.24 13.20
N THR A 178 0.56 2.34 14.09
CA THR A 178 2.00 2.05 14.29
C THR A 178 2.60 1.32 13.10
N ILE A 179 1.95 0.25 12.61
CA ILE A 179 2.44 -0.49 11.43
C ILE A 179 2.42 0.40 10.19
N MET A 180 1.35 1.18 10.01
CA MET A 180 1.22 2.11 8.88
C MET A 180 2.30 3.21 8.92
N SER A 181 2.58 3.80 10.09
CA SER A 181 3.66 4.78 10.24
C SER A 181 5.03 4.19 9.89
N LYS A 182 5.35 3.00 10.42
CA LYS A 182 6.61 2.30 10.12
C LYS A 182 6.73 1.87 8.64
N LEU A 183 5.61 1.54 8.00
CA LEU A 183 5.53 1.11 6.60
C LEU A 183 5.68 2.30 5.63
N LEU A 184 4.90 3.37 5.84
CA LEU A 184 4.90 4.55 4.97
C LEU A 184 6.18 5.39 5.10
N ALA A 185 6.99 5.19 6.14
CA ALA A 185 8.32 5.77 6.26
C ALA A 185 9.37 5.10 5.36
N ARG A 186 9.05 3.99 4.67
CA ARG A 186 10.00 3.25 3.83
C ARG A 186 10.05 3.82 2.40
N PRO A 187 11.25 4.03 1.81
CA PRO A 187 11.39 4.69 0.51
C PRO A 187 10.94 3.83 -0.69
N ASN A 188 10.83 2.52 -0.49
CA ASN A 188 10.40 1.53 -1.49
C ASN A 188 8.91 1.18 -1.42
N VAL A 189 8.12 1.97 -0.68
CA VAL A 189 6.68 1.76 -0.48
C VAL A 189 5.90 2.97 -0.97
N LYS A 190 4.80 2.73 -1.69
CA LYS A 190 3.85 3.77 -2.06
C LYS A 190 2.42 3.32 -1.79
N LEU A 191 1.70 4.12 -1.01
CA LEU A 191 0.25 3.99 -0.84
C LEU A 191 -0.48 4.84 -1.89
N PHE A 192 -1.35 4.18 -2.65
CA PHE A 192 -2.38 4.75 -3.51
C PHE A 192 -3.73 4.50 -2.85
N ASN A 193 -4.08 5.32 -1.88
CA ASN A 193 -5.40 5.35 -1.26
C ASN A 193 -6.41 6.13 -2.12
N ALA A 194 -7.70 5.92 -1.89
CA ALA A 194 -8.81 6.32 -2.77
C ALA A 194 -8.75 5.75 -4.21
N VAL A 195 -8.02 4.64 -4.41
CA VAL A 195 -7.85 3.96 -5.70
C VAL A 195 -8.30 2.51 -5.54
N ALA A 196 -9.30 2.09 -6.32
CA ALA A 196 -9.76 0.71 -6.35
C ALA A 196 -9.01 -0.08 -7.43
N ALA A 197 -8.80 -1.38 -7.17
CA ALA A 197 -8.53 -2.36 -8.22
C ALA A 197 -9.87 -2.92 -8.70
N GLU A 198 -10.21 -2.68 -9.97
CA GLU A 198 -11.48 -3.09 -10.59
C GLU A 198 -11.36 -4.44 -11.31
N ASP A 199 -10.18 -4.74 -11.85
CA ASP A 199 -9.88 -5.96 -12.60
C ASP A 199 -8.39 -6.35 -12.45
N LEU A 200 -8.00 -7.48 -13.04
CA LEU A 200 -6.65 -8.04 -13.05
C LEU A 200 -6.07 -7.97 -14.46
N ILE A 201 -4.76 -7.67 -14.56
CA ILE A 201 -4.04 -7.85 -15.82
C ILE A 201 -3.67 -9.33 -15.91
N VAL A 202 -4.16 -10.05 -16.91
CA VAL A 202 -3.86 -11.48 -17.11
C VAL A 202 -3.18 -11.70 -18.46
N LYS A 203 -1.97 -12.25 -18.44
CA LYS A 203 -1.16 -12.56 -19.63
C LYS A 203 -0.77 -14.04 -19.60
N GLY A 204 -1.23 -14.83 -20.57
CA GLY A 204 -0.86 -16.25 -20.70
C GLY A 204 -1.24 -17.14 -19.52
N GLY A 205 -2.37 -16.86 -18.84
CA GLY A 205 -2.78 -17.60 -17.63
C GLY A 205 -2.06 -17.20 -16.35
N ARG A 206 -1.24 -16.14 -16.37
CA ARG A 206 -0.60 -15.53 -15.20
C ARG A 206 -1.18 -14.14 -14.93
N VAL A 207 -1.50 -13.86 -13.67
CA VAL A 207 -1.78 -12.50 -13.19
C VAL A 207 -0.48 -11.69 -13.21
N ALA A 208 -0.50 -10.54 -13.87
CA ALA A 208 0.66 -9.71 -14.19
C ALA A 208 0.46 -8.23 -13.79
N GLY A 209 -0.49 -7.95 -12.89
CA GLY A 209 -0.84 -6.61 -12.45
C GLY A 209 -2.31 -6.42 -12.17
N VAL A 210 -2.71 -5.17 -11.98
CA VAL A 210 -4.08 -4.75 -11.65
C VAL A 210 -4.56 -3.63 -12.57
N VAL A 211 -5.86 -3.60 -12.80
CA VAL A 211 -6.59 -2.51 -13.47
C VAL A 211 -7.16 -1.63 -12.36
N THR A 212 -6.88 -0.33 -12.41
CA THR A 212 -7.12 0.60 -11.30
C THR A 212 -7.91 1.82 -11.72
N ASN A 213 -8.75 2.32 -10.83
CA ASN A 213 -9.46 3.58 -11.02
C ASN A 213 -9.60 4.32 -9.70
N TRP A 214 -10.01 5.58 -9.73
CA TRP A 214 -10.45 6.25 -8.50
C TRP A 214 -11.65 5.50 -7.93
N ALA A 215 -11.65 5.19 -6.63
CA ALA A 215 -12.72 4.36 -6.06
C ALA A 215 -14.12 4.97 -6.23
N LEU A 216 -14.22 6.31 -6.27
CA LEU A 216 -15.45 7.01 -6.60
C LEU A 216 -15.90 6.83 -8.06
N VAL A 217 -14.97 6.65 -9.02
CA VAL A 217 -15.32 6.29 -10.40
C VAL A 217 -15.86 4.86 -10.43
N SER A 218 -15.20 3.94 -9.73
CA SER A 218 -15.59 2.53 -9.61
C SER A 218 -16.99 2.31 -9.07
N MET A 219 -17.43 3.15 -8.12
CA MET A 219 -18.78 3.09 -7.56
C MET A 219 -19.85 3.78 -8.42
N ASN A 220 -19.47 4.41 -9.54
CA ASN A 220 -20.34 5.33 -10.28
C ASN A 220 -20.37 5.12 -11.81
N HIS A 221 -19.85 4.00 -12.32
CA HIS A 221 -19.89 3.65 -13.76
C HIS A 221 -21.28 3.77 -14.38
N ASP A 222 -22.35 3.36 -13.68
CA ASP A 222 -23.73 3.44 -14.18
C ASP A 222 -24.35 4.86 -14.15
N THR A 223 -23.63 5.86 -13.64
CA THR A 223 -24.19 7.20 -13.35
C THR A 223 -23.57 8.33 -14.19
N GLN A 224 -22.62 8.02 -15.07
CA GLN A 224 -21.90 8.96 -15.93
C GLN A 224 -21.65 8.32 -17.31
N SER A 225 -21.02 9.06 -18.23
CA SER A 225 -20.37 8.44 -19.40
C SER A 225 -19.23 7.52 -18.95
N CYS A 226 -18.88 6.52 -19.77
CA CYS A 226 -17.78 5.58 -19.46
C CYS A 226 -16.47 6.32 -19.11
N MET A 227 -15.82 5.86 -18.03
CA MET A 227 -14.56 6.41 -17.52
C MET A 227 -13.54 5.28 -17.44
N ASP A 228 -12.81 5.07 -18.53
CA ASP A 228 -11.85 3.97 -18.66
C ASP A 228 -10.82 3.96 -17.50
N PRO A 229 -10.46 2.77 -17.00
CA PRO A 229 -9.48 2.63 -15.94
C PRO A 229 -8.04 2.84 -16.43
N ASN A 230 -7.13 2.98 -15.46
CA ASN A 230 -5.69 2.93 -15.66
C ASN A 230 -5.14 1.53 -15.31
N VAL A 231 -3.86 1.28 -15.54
CA VAL A 231 -3.22 -0.03 -15.34
C VAL A 231 -1.91 0.07 -14.54
N MET A 232 -1.60 -1.00 -13.82
CA MET A 232 -0.36 -1.16 -13.05
C MET A 232 0.16 -2.59 -13.23
N GLU A 233 1.27 -2.76 -13.96
CA GLU A 233 1.93 -4.06 -14.12
C GLU A 233 2.71 -4.43 -12.85
N ALA A 234 2.69 -5.72 -12.51
CA ALA A 234 3.31 -6.27 -11.31
C ALA A 234 3.89 -7.66 -11.54
N LYS A 235 5.04 -7.96 -10.95
CA LYS A 235 5.62 -9.33 -10.97
C LYS A 235 4.78 -10.30 -10.14
N VAL A 236 4.23 -9.82 -9.01
CA VAL A 236 3.30 -10.52 -8.13
C VAL A 236 2.23 -9.54 -7.62
N VAL A 237 0.97 -9.97 -7.62
CA VAL A 237 -0.13 -9.31 -6.92
C VAL A 237 -0.40 -10.06 -5.61
N VAL A 238 -0.61 -9.33 -4.51
CA VAL A 238 -1.10 -9.85 -3.24
C VAL A 238 -2.48 -9.28 -3.00
N SER A 239 -3.51 -10.13 -3.06
CA SER A 239 -4.88 -9.76 -2.72
C SER A 239 -5.13 -9.92 -1.24
N SER A 240 -5.62 -8.85 -0.62
CA SER A 240 -5.99 -8.80 0.81
C SER A 240 -7.27 -7.97 1.00
N CYS A 241 -8.22 -8.14 0.08
CA CYS A 241 -9.47 -7.37 -0.01
C CYS A 241 -10.50 -7.71 1.10
N GLY A 242 -10.13 -8.52 2.09
CA GLY A 242 -11.02 -8.98 3.15
C GLY A 242 -12.23 -9.76 2.62
N HIS A 243 -13.34 -9.70 3.35
CA HIS A 243 -14.60 -10.38 3.01
C HIS A 243 -15.84 -9.44 3.03
N ASP A 244 -15.73 -8.26 3.66
CA ASP A 244 -16.86 -7.35 3.91
C ASP A 244 -16.97 -6.22 2.88
N GLY A 245 -18.19 -5.72 2.72
CA GLY A 245 -18.48 -4.51 1.93
C GLY A 245 -18.48 -4.71 0.41
N PRO A 246 -18.71 -3.64 -0.37
CA PRO A 246 -18.88 -3.72 -1.83
C PRO A 246 -17.60 -4.15 -2.58
N PHE A 247 -16.42 -3.96 -1.98
CA PHE A 247 -15.12 -4.40 -2.50
C PHE A 247 -14.54 -5.60 -1.73
N GLY A 248 -15.37 -6.27 -0.91
CA GLY A 248 -14.95 -7.46 -0.16
C GLY A 248 -14.64 -8.61 -1.10
N ALA A 249 -13.44 -9.19 -0.99
CA ALA A 249 -12.99 -10.34 -1.76
C ALA A 249 -12.99 -10.16 -3.29
N THR A 250 -12.77 -8.92 -3.77
CA THR A 250 -12.74 -8.58 -5.22
C THR A 250 -11.78 -9.47 -6.02
N GLY A 251 -10.60 -9.80 -5.47
CA GLY A 251 -9.58 -10.56 -6.20
C GLY A 251 -10.04 -11.98 -6.50
N VAL A 252 -10.48 -12.72 -5.47
CA VAL A 252 -10.94 -14.11 -5.66
C VAL A 252 -12.25 -14.20 -6.42
N LYS A 253 -13.19 -13.25 -6.22
CA LYS A 253 -14.41 -13.16 -7.03
C LYS A 253 -14.07 -12.94 -8.50
N ARG A 254 -13.13 -12.04 -8.80
CA ARG A 254 -12.72 -11.79 -10.19
C ARG A 254 -12.03 -12.99 -10.83
N LEU A 255 -11.15 -13.70 -10.11
CA LEU A 255 -10.53 -14.94 -10.60
C LEU A 255 -11.56 -15.99 -11.03
N LYS A 256 -12.67 -16.10 -10.31
CA LYS A 256 -13.78 -17.00 -10.67
C LYS A 256 -14.51 -16.54 -11.92
N ASP A 257 -14.84 -15.25 -12.02
CA ASP A 257 -15.57 -14.69 -13.17
C ASP A 257 -14.78 -14.86 -14.49
N ILE A 258 -13.45 -14.74 -14.44
CA ILE A 258 -12.55 -14.98 -15.58
C ILE A 258 -12.12 -16.44 -15.73
N LYS A 259 -12.67 -17.36 -14.92
CA LYS A 259 -12.45 -18.82 -14.96
C LYS A 259 -10.98 -19.24 -14.78
N MET A 260 -10.24 -18.51 -13.93
CA MET A 260 -8.92 -18.93 -13.44
C MET A 260 -9.01 -19.79 -12.17
N ILE A 261 -10.16 -19.79 -11.50
CA ILE A 261 -10.56 -20.75 -10.46
C ILE A 261 -12.01 -21.17 -10.69
N ASP A 262 -12.39 -22.37 -10.24
CA ASP A 262 -13.73 -22.92 -10.48
C ASP A 262 -14.80 -22.36 -9.53
N GLU A 263 -14.46 -22.21 -8.25
CA GLU A 263 -15.41 -21.81 -7.21
C GLU A 263 -14.84 -20.80 -6.19
N VAL A 264 -15.76 -20.09 -5.54
CA VAL A 264 -15.54 -19.27 -4.35
C VAL A 264 -16.70 -19.65 -3.43
N PRO A 265 -16.52 -20.64 -2.54
CA PRO A 265 -17.59 -21.21 -1.71
C PRO A 265 -18.10 -20.24 -0.63
N GLY A 266 -17.32 -19.22 -0.30
CA GLY A 266 -17.67 -18.19 0.69
C GLY A 266 -17.29 -18.56 2.12
N MET A 267 -17.03 -17.53 2.92
CA MET A 267 -16.75 -17.61 4.36
C MET A 267 -17.82 -18.42 5.11
N LYS A 268 -17.38 -19.36 5.96
CA LYS A 268 -18.26 -20.12 6.86
C LYS A 268 -18.53 -19.37 8.17
N ALA A 269 -19.36 -19.98 9.02
CA ALA A 269 -19.64 -19.52 10.37
C ALA A 269 -18.38 -19.37 11.24
N LEU A 270 -18.51 -18.68 12.38
CA LEU A 270 -17.39 -18.35 13.26
C LEU A 270 -16.92 -19.55 14.08
N ASP A 271 -15.62 -19.84 13.99
CA ASP A 271 -14.86 -20.74 14.87
C ASP A 271 -13.41 -20.27 14.90
N MET A 272 -13.06 -19.44 15.89
CA MET A 272 -11.73 -18.83 16.01
C MET A 272 -10.59 -19.87 16.05
N ASN A 273 -10.82 -21.03 16.69
CA ASN A 273 -9.78 -22.05 16.83
C ASN A 273 -9.43 -22.68 15.49
N ALA A 274 -10.45 -23.04 14.69
CA ALA A 274 -10.24 -23.57 13.35
C ALA A 274 -9.85 -22.49 12.32
N ALA A 275 -10.39 -21.28 12.44
CA ALA A 275 -10.22 -20.20 11.48
C ALA A 275 -8.77 -19.70 11.38
N GLU A 276 -8.18 -19.25 12.50
CA GLU A 276 -6.88 -18.56 12.46
C GLU A 276 -5.76 -19.47 11.90
N ASP A 277 -5.69 -20.71 12.37
CA ASP A 277 -4.74 -21.71 11.87
C ASP A 277 -5.00 -22.06 10.39
N ALA A 278 -6.26 -22.11 9.96
CA ALA A 278 -6.61 -22.36 8.56
C ALA A 278 -6.18 -21.19 7.65
N ILE A 279 -6.48 -19.95 8.02
CA ILE A 279 -6.16 -18.76 7.20
C ILE A 279 -4.65 -18.56 7.06
N VAL A 280 -3.88 -18.79 8.12
CA VAL A 280 -2.41 -18.76 8.07
C VAL A 280 -1.88 -19.86 7.15
N ARG A 281 -2.38 -21.10 7.30
CA ARG A 281 -1.94 -22.26 6.49
C ARG A 281 -2.35 -22.19 5.02
N LEU A 282 -3.46 -21.53 4.71
CA LEU A 282 -4.04 -21.46 3.36
C LEU A 282 -3.60 -20.23 2.57
N THR A 283 -3.01 -19.21 3.21
CA THR A 283 -2.35 -18.09 2.52
C THR A 283 -1.28 -18.59 1.56
N ARG A 284 -1.45 -18.35 0.25
CA ARG A 284 -0.61 -18.93 -0.83
C ARG A 284 -0.71 -18.15 -2.14
N GLU A 285 0.18 -18.45 -3.09
CA GLU A 285 -0.04 -18.19 -4.52
C GLU A 285 -1.19 -19.10 -5.00
N VAL A 286 -2.36 -18.51 -5.28
CA VAL A 286 -3.60 -19.23 -5.61
C VAL A 286 -3.61 -19.58 -7.11
N VAL A 287 -3.20 -18.62 -7.93
CA VAL A 287 -2.93 -18.80 -9.37
C VAL A 287 -1.58 -18.15 -9.68
N PRO A 288 -0.89 -18.52 -10.78
CA PRO A 288 0.39 -17.92 -11.12
C PRO A 288 0.30 -16.39 -11.12
N GLY A 289 1.13 -15.75 -10.30
CA GLY A 289 1.25 -14.30 -10.15
C GLY A 289 0.32 -13.65 -9.13
N MET A 290 -0.55 -14.40 -8.45
CA MET A 290 -1.48 -13.86 -7.46
C MET A 290 -1.49 -14.65 -6.15
N ILE A 291 -1.02 -14.01 -5.09
CA ILE A 291 -1.11 -14.47 -3.71
C ILE A 291 -2.41 -13.93 -3.11
N VAL A 292 -3.08 -14.73 -2.26
CA VAL A 292 -4.23 -14.29 -1.46
C VAL A 292 -3.91 -14.44 0.02
N THR A 293 -4.25 -13.44 0.84
CA THR A 293 -3.98 -13.44 2.28
C THR A 293 -5.08 -12.74 3.10
N GLY A 294 -5.05 -12.94 4.41
CA GLY A 294 -6.10 -12.47 5.33
C GLY A 294 -7.44 -13.14 5.06
N MET A 295 -8.54 -12.48 5.43
CA MET A 295 -9.87 -13.07 5.32
C MET A 295 -10.37 -13.31 3.88
N GLU A 296 -9.72 -12.78 2.85
CA GLU A 296 -10.05 -13.14 1.46
C GLU A 296 -9.74 -14.63 1.18
N VAL A 297 -8.83 -15.24 1.95
CA VAL A 297 -8.58 -16.70 1.96
C VAL A 297 -9.81 -17.47 2.44
N ALA A 298 -10.59 -16.92 3.37
CA ALA A 298 -11.80 -17.58 3.89
C ALA A 298 -12.87 -17.76 2.81
N GLU A 299 -12.96 -16.80 1.88
CA GLU A 299 -13.94 -16.78 0.80
C GLU A 299 -13.63 -17.84 -0.27
N ILE A 300 -12.36 -18.00 -0.65
CA ILE A 300 -11.93 -18.97 -1.67
C ILE A 300 -11.81 -20.41 -1.14
N ASP A 301 -11.34 -20.62 0.09
CA ASP A 301 -11.19 -21.97 0.65
C ASP A 301 -12.38 -22.42 1.51
N GLY A 302 -13.38 -21.54 1.70
CA GLY A 302 -14.56 -21.82 2.52
C GLY A 302 -14.18 -22.08 3.98
N ALA A 303 -13.27 -21.29 4.54
CA ALA A 303 -12.83 -21.45 5.91
C ALA A 303 -13.84 -20.82 6.91
N PRO A 304 -13.87 -21.27 8.18
CA PRO A 304 -14.53 -20.52 9.25
C PRO A 304 -13.91 -19.12 9.41
N ARG A 305 -14.70 -18.17 9.92
CA ARG A 305 -14.20 -16.84 10.32
C ARG A 305 -13.74 -16.83 11.78
N MET A 306 -12.87 -15.87 12.11
CA MET A 306 -12.58 -15.46 13.50
C MET A 306 -13.38 -14.21 13.89
#